data_AF-A0A967ATS9-F1
#
_entry.id   AF-A0A967ATS9-F1
#
_cell.length_a   1.000
_cell.length_b   1.000
_cell.length_c   1.000
_cell.angle_alpha   90.00
_cell.angle_beta   90.00
_cell.angle_gamma   90.00
#
_symmetry.space_group_name_H-M   'P 1'
#
loop_
_entity.id
_entity.type
_entity.pdbx_description
1 polymer ?
#
loop_
_entity_poly.entity_id
_entity_poly.type
_entity_poly.pdbx_seq_one_letter_code
_entity_poly.pdbx_strand_id
1 'polypeptide(L)'
;VMSNAAIQKIDPLKRTCNSNNSLLAIWIANIGSSFFGGMTNLDGLAKSSTNRLAGAYTKFSVLVIGCVVTFFVLNPQYLELLPKFAVAIIMMFTGWKMIVGLMHVTHHGPYALVLAFLTGALVYKVGIFEGLLAAMAIHGAVHYLVDTQTNKRSARAIFGDYIANLRMISREY
;
A
#
# COMPACT_ATOMS: atom_id res chain seq x y z
N VAL A 1 1.85 3.15 0.41
CA VAL A 1 2.60 2.53 1.53
C VAL A 1 3.80 1.81 0.94
N MET A 2 5.03 2.11 1.38
CA MET A 2 6.11 1.14 1.15
C MET A 2 5.85 -0.02 2.09
N SER A 3 5.82 -1.25 1.57
CA SER A 3 5.73 -2.43 2.44
C SER A 3 6.88 -2.39 3.46
N ASN A 4 6.65 -2.85 4.68
CA ASN A 4 7.68 -2.96 5.70
C ASN A 4 8.91 -3.72 5.17
N ALA A 5 8.71 -4.71 4.30
CA ALA A 5 9.79 -5.41 3.60
C ALA A 5 10.59 -4.51 2.65
N ALA A 6 9.91 -3.61 1.93
CA ALA A 6 10.57 -2.63 1.07
C ALA A 6 11.37 -1.62 1.89
N ILE A 7 10.82 -1.14 3.03
CA ILE A 7 11.51 -0.23 3.96
C ILE A 7 12.77 -0.88 4.51
N GLN A 8 12.68 -2.12 4.99
CA GLN A 8 13.84 -2.88 5.50
C GLN A 8 14.94 -3.02 4.45
N LYS A 9 14.56 -3.20 3.17
CA LYS A 9 15.51 -3.34 2.06
C LYS A 9 16.24 -2.04 1.71
N ILE A 10 15.62 -0.87 1.93
CA ILE A 10 16.20 0.45 1.61
C ILE A 10 16.84 1.15 2.83
N ASP A 11 16.61 0.64 4.04
CA ASP A 11 17.15 1.20 5.28
C ASP A 11 18.65 0.83 5.43
N PRO A 12 19.57 1.81 5.44
CA PRO A 12 21.00 1.52 5.58
C PRO A 12 21.34 1.00 6.98
N LEU A 13 20.47 1.21 7.96
CA LEU A 13 20.64 0.74 9.33
C LEU A 13 20.03 -0.65 9.54
N LYS A 14 19.47 -1.27 8.49
CA LYS A 14 18.92 -2.64 8.47
C LYS A 14 17.98 -2.93 9.66
N ARG A 15 17.17 -1.95 10.05
CA ARG A 15 16.29 -2.10 11.21
C ARG A 15 15.13 -3.04 10.88
N THR A 16 14.75 -3.88 11.83
CA THR A 16 13.57 -4.72 11.70
C THR A 16 12.31 -3.87 11.84
N CYS A 17 11.29 -4.17 11.04
CA CYS A 17 10.00 -3.47 11.06
C CYS A 17 8.88 -4.44 11.41
N ASN A 18 8.20 -4.23 12.53
CA ASN A 18 7.07 -5.05 12.96
C ASN A 18 5.76 -4.56 12.30
N SER A 19 5.15 -5.41 11.47
CA SER A 19 3.93 -5.09 10.74
C SER A 19 2.71 -4.88 11.64
N ASN A 20 2.58 -5.65 12.72
CA ASN A 20 1.46 -5.52 13.67
C ASN A 20 1.51 -4.17 14.37
N ASN A 21 2.70 -3.73 14.81
CA ASN A 21 2.86 -2.44 15.45
C ASN A 21 2.63 -1.27 14.48
N SER A 22 3.11 -1.39 13.23
CA SER A 22 2.81 -0.40 12.19
C SER A 22 1.31 -0.29 11.92
N LEU A 23 0.61 -1.41 11.84
CA LEU A 23 -0.83 -1.44 11.60
C LEU A 23 -1.60 -0.81 12.78
N LEU A 24 -1.25 -1.18 14.01
CA LEU A 24 -1.84 -0.59 15.22
C LEU A 24 -1.63 0.94 15.28
N ALA A 25 -0.43 1.41 14.93
CA ALA A 25 -0.14 2.84 14.88
C ALA A 25 -1.02 3.57 13.84
N ILE A 26 -1.21 3.00 12.65
CA ILE A 26 -2.10 3.56 11.62
C ILE A 26 -3.56 3.59 12.11
N TRP A 27 -4.00 2.53 12.80
CA TRP A 27 -5.35 2.47 13.39
C TRP A 27 -5.57 3.59 14.41
N ILE A 28 -4.66 3.72 15.39
CA ILE A 28 -4.75 4.77 16.41
C ILE A 28 -4.71 6.16 15.77
N ALA A 29 -3.85 6.38 14.78
CA ALA A 29 -3.75 7.65 14.07
C ALA A 29 -5.05 7.99 13.31
N ASN A 30 -5.64 7.02 12.61
CA ASN A 30 -6.88 7.24 11.87
C ASN A 30 -8.07 7.47 12.80
N ILE A 31 -8.19 6.69 13.89
CA ILE A 31 -9.22 6.92 14.93
C ILE A 31 -9.08 8.33 15.51
N GLY A 32 -7.86 8.71 15.89
CA GLY A 32 -7.57 10.07 16.34
C GLY A 32 -7.99 11.13 15.32
N SER A 33 -7.65 10.93 14.04
CA SER A 33 -8.01 11.87 12.97
C SER A 33 -9.53 12.00 12.79
N SER A 34 -10.29 10.91 12.91
CA SER A 34 -11.75 10.92 12.76
C SER A 34 -12.44 11.80 13.79
N PHE A 35 -11.92 11.87 15.03
CA PHE A 35 -12.44 12.77 16.06
C PHE A 35 -12.29 14.25 15.70
N PHE A 36 -11.30 14.59 14.87
CA PHE A 36 -11.07 15.95 14.38
C PHE A 36 -11.68 16.18 12.98
N GLY A 37 -12.53 15.27 12.48
CA GLY A 37 -13.12 15.36 11.13
C GLY A 37 -12.13 15.05 10.00
N GLY A 38 -11.02 14.40 10.30
CA GLY A 38 -10.00 13.99 9.33
C GLY A 38 -10.48 12.84 8.43
N MET A 39 -9.93 12.81 7.20
CA MET A 39 -10.14 11.68 6.29
C MET A 39 -9.17 10.53 6.62
N THR A 40 -9.60 9.30 6.34
CA THR A 40 -8.74 8.12 6.48
C THR A 40 -7.49 8.28 5.63
N ASN A 41 -6.32 8.14 6.28
CA ASN A 41 -5.04 8.31 5.64
C ASN A 41 -4.22 7.02 5.71
N LEU A 42 -3.34 6.85 4.73
CA LEU A 42 -2.42 5.74 4.58
C LEU A 42 -1.01 6.30 4.38
N ASP A 43 0.01 5.53 4.72
CA ASP A 43 1.39 5.96 4.48
C ASP A 43 1.67 6.12 2.97
N GLY A 44 2.15 7.30 2.59
CA GLY A 44 2.45 7.64 1.20
C GLY A 44 3.76 7.00 0.71
N LEU A 45 3.68 6.17 -0.33
CA LEU A 45 4.87 5.58 -0.98
C LEU A 45 5.84 6.66 -1.47
N ALA A 46 5.31 7.66 -2.16
CA ALA A 46 6.09 8.75 -2.73
C ALA A 46 6.75 9.62 -1.65
N LYS A 47 6.02 9.91 -0.56
CA LYS A 47 6.52 10.70 0.59
C LYS A 47 7.68 9.98 1.27
N SER A 48 7.50 8.70 1.58
CA SER A 48 8.54 7.89 2.23
C SER A 48 9.78 7.72 1.35
N SER A 49 9.60 7.47 0.05
CA SER A 49 10.71 7.31 -0.90
C SER A 49 11.51 8.61 -1.05
N THR A 50 10.83 9.74 -1.19
CA THR A 50 11.49 11.07 -1.28
C THR A 50 12.21 11.43 0.01
N ASN A 51 11.60 11.13 1.16
CA ASN A 51 12.22 11.34 2.46
C ASN A 51 13.51 10.51 2.62
N ARG A 52 13.51 9.27 2.12
CA ARG A 52 14.72 8.44 2.11
C ARG A 52 15.79 8.99 1.17
N LEU A 53 15.40 9.43 -0.03
CA LEU A 53 16.31 10.05 -1.01
C LEU A 53 16.94 11.35 -0.46
N ALA A 54 16.20 12.10 0.36
CA ALA A 54 16.69 13.28 1.07
C ALA A 54 17.63 12.95 2.25
N GLY A 55 17.90 11.67 2.52
CA GLY A 55 18.82 11.24 3.59
C GLY A 55 18.23 11.23 4.99
N ALA A 56 16.90 11.31 5.15
CA ALA A 56 16.28 11.25 6.46
C ALA A 56 16.29 9.82 7.06
N TYR A 57 16.77 9.69 8.29
CA TYR A 57 16.89 8.40 9.01
C TYR A 57 15.98 8.27 10.23
N THR A 58 15.33 9.37 10.64
CA THR A 58 14.58 9.48 11.89
C THR A 58 13.13 9.89 11.63
N LYS A 59 12.26 9.59 12.60
CA LYS A 59 10.84 10.00 12.58
C LYS A 59 10.66 11.52 12.64
N PHE A 60 11.72 12.26 12.97
CA PHE A 60 11.69 13.72 13.06
C PHE A 60 11.32 14.39 11.74
N SER A 61 11.72 13.82 10.60
CA SER A 61 11.33 14.39 9.30
C SER A 61 9.80 14.41 9.11
N VAL A 62 9.09 13.39 9.58
CA VAL A 62 7.63 13.32 9.51
C VAL A 62 6.99 14.40 10.39
N LEU A 63 7.59 14.70 11.55
CA LEU A 63 7.12 15.78 12.42
C LEU A 63 7.26 17.14 11.74
N VAL A 64 8.40 17.42 11.09
CA VAL A 64 8.62 18.67 10.34
C VAL A 64 7.58 18.82 9.22
N ILE A 65 7.33 17.74 8.47
CA ILE A 65 6.28 17.74 7.44
C ILE A 65 4.91 18.03 8.07
N GLY A 66 4.60 17.42 9.23
CA GLY A 66 3.38 17.68 9.99
C GLY A 66 3.25 19.15 10.38
N CYS A 67 4.30 19.78 10.91
CA CYS A 67 4.31 21.21 11.25
C CYS A 67 4.03 22.10 10.04
N VAL A 68 4.64 21.79 8.89
CA VAL A 68 4.40 22.53 7.63
C VAL A 68 2.94 22.39 7.20
N VAL A 69 2.37 21.18 7.26
CA VAL A 69 0.95 20.97 6.94
C VAL A 69 0.04 21.75 7.89
N THR A 70 0.29 21.69 9.20
CA THR A 70 -0.47 22.46 10.19
C THR A 70 -0.41 23.96 9.92
N PHE A 71 0.75 24.48 9.53
CA PHE A 71 0.89 25.89 9.16
C PHE A 71 -0.03 26.29 8.01
N PHE A 72 -0.12 25.47 6.96
CA PHE A 72 -1.01 25.72 5.82
C PHE A 72 -2.49 25.53 6.16
N VAL A 73 -2.82 24.59 7.05
CA VAL A 73 -4.19 24.41 7.55
C VAL A 73 -4.67 25.63 8.32
N LEU A 74 -3.79 26.28 9.10
CA LEU A 74 -4.10 27.53 9.82
C LEU A 74 -4.13 28.76 8.90
N ASN A 75 -3.49 28.69 7.72
CA ASN A 75 -3.34 29.81 6.79
C ASN A 75 -3.75 29.42 5.36
N PRO A 76 -5.05 29.10 5.11
CA PRO A 76 -5.51 28.61 3.82
C PRO A 76 -5.38 29.65 2.69
N GLN A 77 -5.28 30.95 3.01
CA GLN A 77 -5.12 32.02 2.03
C GLN A 77 -3.89 31.82 1.11
N TYR A 78 -2.84 31.16 1.60
CA TYR A 78 -1.67 30.87 0.78
C TYR A 78 -1.88 29.72 -0.22
N LEU A 79 -2.82 28.82 0.06
CA LEU A 79 -3.15 27.71 -0.84
C LEU A 79 -4.03 28.17 -2.01
N GLU A 80 -4.79 29.25 -1.86
CA GLU A 80 -5.60 29.80 -2.95
C GLU A 80 -4.75 30.42 -4.07
N LEU A 81 -3.52 30.85 -3.74
CA LEU A 81 -2.53 31.33 -4.70
C LEU A 81 -1.94 30.19 -5.55
N LEU A 82 -2.16 28.92 -5.20
CA LEU A 82 -1.65 27.81 -5.98
C LEU A 82 -2.37 27.72 -7.34
N PRO A 83 -1.63 27.76 -8.46
CA PRO A 83 -2.23 27.55 -9.77
C PRO A 83 -2.82 26.14 -9.86
N LYS A 84 -4.15 26.05 -10.09
CA LYS A 84 -4.87 24.78 -10.22
C LYS A 84 -4.27 23.85 -11.28
N PHE A 85 -3.74 24.43 -12.36
CA PHE A 85 -3.08 23.67 -13.43
C PHE A 85 -1.82 22.94 -12.95
N ALA A 86 -1.06 23.51 -12.00
CA ALA A 86 0.14 22.86 -11.49
C ALA A 86 -0.20 21.57 -10.73
N VAL A 87 -1.26 21.59 -9.93
CA VAL A 87 -1.76 20.41 -9.21
C VAL A 87 -2.25 19.35 -10.20
N ALA A 88 -2.96 19.75 -11.27
CA ALA A 88 -3.41 18.83 -12.32
C ALA A 88 -2.24 18.15 -13.03
N ILE A 89 -1.17 18.89 -13.36
CA ILE A 89 0.05 18.33 -13.97
C ILE A 89 0.71 17.31 -13.04
N ILE A 90 0.84 17.63 -11.75
CA ILE A 90 1.43 16.71 -10.76
C ILE A 90 0.60 15.42 -10.66
N MET A 91 -0.73 15.53 -10.67
CA MET A 91 -1.63 14.38 -10.61
C MET A 91 -1.52 13.51 -11.86
N MET A 92 -1.49 14.12 -13.05
CA MET A 92 -1.30 13.42 -14.32
C MET A 92 0.05 12.70 -14.38
N PHE A 93 1.13 13.38 -13.97
CA PHE A 93 2.46 12.80 -13.92
C PHE A 93 2.53 11.60 -12.97
N THR A 94 1.90 11.71 -11.80
CA THR A 94 1.85 10.62 -10.81
C THR A 94 1.06 9.43 -11.36
N GLY A 95 -0.08 9.67 -12.01
CA GLY A 95 -0.87 8.63 -12.66
C GLY A 95 -0.10 7.91 -13.77
N TRP A 96 0.60 8.66 -14.63
CA TRP A 96 1.44 8.08 -15.69
C TRP A 96 2.56 7.20 -15.12
N LYS A 97 3.24 7.65 -14.06
CA LYS A 97 4.26 6.85 -13.36
C LYS A 97 3.72 5.53 -12.83
N MET A 98 2.48 5.49 -12.35
CA MET A 98 1.83 4.26 -11.89
C MET A 98 1.56 3.29 -13.05
N ILE A 99 1.09 3.79 -14.20
CA ILE A 99 0.86 2.98 -15.40
C ILE A 99 2.17 2.40 -15.94
N VAL A 100 3.24 3.20 -16.01
CA VAL A 100 4.56 2.70 -16.43
C VAL A 100 5.07 1.61 -15.50
N GLY A 101 4.79 1.70 -14.20
CA GLY A 101 5.11 0.64 -13.23
C GLY A 101 4.42 -0.70 -13.54
N LEU A 102 3.25 -0.69 -14.19
CA LEU A 102 2.54 -1.90 -14.60
C LEU A 102 3.35 -2.73 -15.62
N MET A 103 4.21 -2.09 -16.41
CA MET A 103 5.11 -2.79 -17.34
C MET A 103 6.02 -3.79 -16.61
N HIS A 104 6.37 -3.54 -15.35
CA HIS A 104 7.18 -4.48 -14.57
C HIS A 104 6.45 -5.78 -14.23
N VAL A 105 5.11 -5.76 -14.22
CA VAL A 105 4.28 -6.95 -13.97
C VAL A 105 4.34 -7.92 -15.15
N THR A 106 4.62 -7.43 -16.37
CA THR A 106 4.76 -8.27 -17.57
C THR A 106 5.86 -9.33 -17.41
N HIS A 107 6.91 -9.04 -16.63
CA HIS A 107 8.02 -9.95 -16.35
C HIS A 107 7.68 -11.05 -15.34
N HIS A 108 6.61 -10.93 -14.56
CA HIS A 108 6.22 -11.91 -13.53
C HIS A 108 5.32 -13.03 -14.08
N GLY A 109 4.98 -12.98 -15.37
CA GLY A 109 4.24 -14.02 -16.08
C GLY A 109 2.83 -13.60 -16.54
N PRO A 110 2.23 -14.37 -17.47
CA PRO A 110 0.95 -14.03 -18.09
C PRO A 110 -0.21 -14.03 -17.09
N TYR A 111 -0.17 -14.91 -16.08
CA TYR A 111 -1.20 -14.97 -15.04
C TYR A 111 -1.29 -13.67 -14.22
N ALA A 112 -0.14 -13.13 -13.80
CA ALA A 112 -0.09 -11.88 -13.04
C ALA A 112 -0.62 -10.69 -13.85
N LEU A 113 -0.36 -10.67 -15.16
CA LEU A 113 -0.84 -9.64 -16.07
C LEU A 113 -2.37 -9.73 -16.24
N VAL A 114 -2.91 -10.91 -16.52
CA VAL A 114 -4.37 -11.13 -16.65
C VAL A 114 -5.08 -10.70 -15.37
N LEU A 115 -4.54 -11.08 -14.21
CA LEU A 115 -5.11 -10.70 -12.92
C LEU A 115 -5.08 -9.18 -12.70
N ALA A 116 -3.99 -8.50 -13.08
CA ALA A 116 -3.87 -7.05 -12.94
C ALA A 116 -4.90 -6.30 -13.81
N PHE A 117 -5.06 -6.69 -15.08
CA PHE A 117 -6.06 -6.10 -15.97
C PHE A 117 -7.48 -6.43 -15.52
N LEU A 118 -7.74 -7.66 -15.09
CA LEU A 118 -9.04 -8.06 -14.55
C LEU A 118 -9.42 -7.23 -13.32
N THR A 119 -8.48 -7.06 -12.38
CA THR A 119 -8.68 -6.23 -11.18
C THR A 119 -8.95 -4.78 -11.57
N GLY A 120 -8.18 -4.22 -12.51
CA GLY A 120 -8.39 -2.86 -13.00
C GLY A 120 -9.78 -2.67 -13.64
N ALA A 121 -10.23 -3.62 -14.45
CA ALA A 121 -11.54 -3.60 -15.08
C ALA A 121 -12.69 -3.70 -14.05
N LEU A 122 -12.57 -4.60 -13.06
CA LEU A 122 -13.54 -4.74 -11.98
C LEU A 122 -13.63 -3.48 -11.12
N VAL A 123 -12.49 -2.90 -10.75
CA VAL A 123 -12.42 -1.64 -9.99
C VAL A 123 -13.05 -0.49 -10.78
N TYR A 124 -12.81 -0.41 -12.09
CA TYR A 124 -13.39 0.62 -12.94
C TYR A 124 -14.93 0.49 -13.06
N LYS A 125 -15.47 -0.73 -13.08
CA LYS A 125 -16.90 -0.97 -13.28
C LYS A 125 -17.73 -0.93 -12.00
N VAL A 126 -17.22 -1.54 -10.92
CA VAL A 126 -17.98 -1.78 -9.69
C VAL A 126 -17.53 -0.84 -8.56
N GLY A 127 -16.30 -0.34 -8.64
CA GLY A 127 -15.69 0.52 -7.64
C GLY A 127 -14.49 -0.12 -6.97
N ILE A 128 -13.69 0.69 -6.26
CA ILE A 128 -12.40 0.27 -5.68
C ILE A 128 -12.58 -0.87 -4.67
N PHE A 129 -13.54 -0.73 -3.76
CA PHE A 129 -13.73 -1.70 -2.68
C PHE A 129 -14.29 -3.03 -3.19
N GLU A 130 -15.44 -2.99 -3.88
CA GLU A 130 -16.11 -4.19 -4.40
C GLU A 130 -15.28 -4.90 -5.48
N GLY A 131 -14.66 -4.12 -6.38
CA GLY A 131 -13.80 -4.66 -7.42
C GLY A 131 -12.54 -5.35 -6.88
N LEU A 132 -11.93 -4.79 -5.83
CA LEU A 132 -10.78 -5.43 -5.17
C LEU A 132 -11.19 -6.72 -4.44
N LEU A 133 -12.32 -6.70 -3.72
CA LEU A 133 -12.83 -7.87 -3.00
C LEU A 133 -13.15 -9.02 -3.97
N ALA A 134 -13.84 -8.72 -5.08
CA ALA A 134 -14.12 -9.69 -6.13
C ALA A 134 -12.82 -10.25 -6.75
N ALA A 135 -11.83 -9.39 -7.05
CA ALA A 135 -10.55 -9.83 -7.58
C ALA A 135 -9.79 -10.74 -6.61
N MET A 136 -9.79 -10.42 -5.31
CA MET A 136 -9.19 -11.27 -4.27
C MET A 136 -9.88 -12.63 -4.17
N ALA A 137 -11.22 -12.66 -4.25
CA ALA A 137 -11.98 -13.91 -4.22
C ALA A 137 -11.67 -14.79 -5.45
N ILE A 138 -11.62 -14.20 -6.65
CA ILE A 138 -11.26 -14.91 -7.88
C ILE A 138 -9.84 -15.44 -7.80
N HIS A 139 -8.88 -14.62 -7.37
CA HIS A 139 -7.49 -15.03 -7.21
C HIS A 139 -7.36 -16.21 -6.23
N GLY A 140 -8.04 -16.13 -5.08
CA GLY A 140 -8.07 -17.20 -4.09
C GLY A 140 -8.69 -18.50 -4.63
N ALA A 141 -9.78 -18.40 -5.38
CA ALA A 141 -10.42 -19.56 -6.00
C ALA A 141 -9.53 -20.22 -7.05
N VAL A 142 -8.88 -19.43 -7.91
CA VAL A 142 -7.95 -19.95 -8.93
C VAL A 142 -6.76 -20.64 -8.26
N HIS A 143 -6.17 -20.03 -7.22
CA HIS A 143 -5.06 -20.64 -6.48
C HIS A 143 -5.47 -21.97 -5.84
N TYR A 144 -6.64 -22.02 -5.22
CA TYR A 144 -7.18 -23.24 -4.62
C TYR A 144 -7.40 -24.36 -5.66
N LEU A 145 -7.96 -24.03 -6.82
CA LEU A 145 -8.15 -25.00 -7.91
C LEU A 145 -6.82 -25.50 -8.48
N VAL A 146 -5.84 -24.63 -8.66
CA VAL A 146 -4.50 -25.00 -9.15
C VAL A 146 -3.78 -25.93 -8.16
N ASP A 147 -3.83 -25.64 -6.87
CA ASP A 147 -3.20 -26.48 -5.84
C ASP A 147 -3.85 -27.86 -5.71
N THR A 148 -5.17 -27.92 -5.81
CA THR A 148 -5.91 -29.19 -5.74
C THR A 148 -5.70 -30.07 -6.98
N GLN A 149 -5.60 -29.46 -8.16
CA GLN A 149 -5.39 -30.16 -9.44
C GLN A 149 -3.92 -30.58 -9.65
N THR A 150 -2.96 -29.71 -9.34
CA THR A 150 -1.53 -29.90 -9.68
C THR A 150 -0.78 -30.67 -8.59
N ASN A 151 -1.10 -30.42 -7.31
CA ASN A 151 -0.34 -30.94 -6.18
C ASN A 151 -1.07 -32.10 -5.47
N LYS A 152 -2.30 -32.45 -5.90
CA LYS A 152 -3.20 -33.44 -5.26
C LYS A 152 -3.27 -33.29 -3.73
N ARG A 153 -3.07 -32.07 -3.21
CA ARG A 153 -3.07 -31.81 -1.77
C ARG A 153 -4.51 -31.70 -1.29
N SER A 154 -4.84 -32.48 -0.26
CA SER A 154 -6.15 -32.40 0.40
C SER A 154 -6.36 -31.01 1.00
N ALA A 155 -7.59 -30.48 0.89
CA ALA A 155 -7.95 -29.13 1.38
C ALA A 155 -7.57 -28.91 2.85
N ARG A 156 -7.58 -29.96 3.68
CA ARG A 156 -7.14 -29.91 5.09
C ARG A 156 -5.64 -29.63 5.25
N ALA A 157 -4.80 -30.14 4.35
CA ALA A 157 -3.36 -29.92 4.39
C ALA A 157 -2.99 -28.48 3.97
N ILE A 158 -3.68 -27.94 2.96
CA ILE A 158 -3.49 -26.55 2.51
C ILE A 158 -3.87 -25.58 3.63
N PHE A 159 -5.03 -25.79 4.25
CA PHE A 159 -5.49 -24.93 5.35
C PHE A 159 -4.59 -25.07 6.60
N GLY A 160 -4.11 -26.29 6.88
CA GLY A 160 -3.15 -26.57 7.95
C GLY A 160 -1.82 -25.83 7.76
N ASP A 161 -1.23 -25.90 6.58
CA ASP A 161 0.01 -25.19 6.24
C ASP A 161 -0.17 -23.67 6.26
N TYR A 162 -1.33 -23.17 5.81
CA TYR A 162 -1.62 -21.73 5.85
C TYR A 162 -1.69 -21.22 7.29
N ILE A 163 -2.40 -21.93 8.17
CA ILE A 163 -2.46 -21.60 9.61
C ILE A 163 -1.10 -21.75 10.28
N ALA A 164 -0.32 -22.79 9.95
CA ALA A 164 1.01 -22.99 10.49
C ALA A 164 1.96 -21.86 10.08
N ASN A 165 1.95 -21.45 8.81
CA ASN A 165 2.72 -20.30 8.32
C ASN A 165 2.29 -18.99 8.98
N LEU A 166 0.99 -18.75 9.16
CA LEU A 166 0.49 -17.58 9.90
C LEU A 166 1.00 -17.56 11.35
N ARG A 167 1.03 -18.72 12.03
CA ARG A 167 1.59 -18.83 13.38
C ARG A 167 3.10 -18.63 13.43
N MET A 168 3.83 -19.06 12.39
CA MET A 168 5.27 -18.84 12.26
C MET A 168 5.59 -17.36 12.04
N ILE A 169 4.88 -16.68 11.13
CA ILE A 169 5.00 -15.24 10.88
C ILE A 169 4.64 -14.45 12.15
N SER A 170 3.63 -14.88 12.91
CA SER A 170 3.29 -14.28 14.21
C SER A 170 4.34 -14.50 15.30
N ARG A 171 5.28 -15.44 15.15
CA ARG A 171 6.34 -15.75 16.12
C ARG A 171 7.67 -15.04 15.84
N GLU A 172 7.90 -14.61 14.59
CA GLU A 172 9.08 -13.81 14.20
C GLU A 172 8.95 -12.32 14.57
N TYR A 173 7.80 -11.89 15.10
CA TYR A 173 7.47 -10.50 15.42
C TYR A 173 7.07 -10.31 16.88
#